data_AF-A0A2S6MGR8-F1
#
_entry.id   AF-A0A2S6MGR8-F1
#
_cell.length_a   1.000
_cell.length_b   1.000
_cell.length_c   1.000
_cell.angle_alpha   90.00
_cell.angle_beta   90.00
_cell.angle_gamma   90.00
#
_symmetry.space_group_name_H-M   'P 1'
#
loop_
_entity.id
_entity.type
_entity.pdbx_description
1 polymer ?
#
loop_
_entity_poly.entity_id
_entity_poly.type
_entity_poly.pdbx_seq_one_letter_code
_entity_poly.pdbx_strand_id
1 'polypeptide(L)'
;MKLTKTLFLGSAAGLMAVSGAFAADLPVKAKAVEYVKICSLYGAGFYYIPGTDTCIKLGGYLRAEVAFNTNSNYGISNGSPAGAHNRLSNYYQMRARQDLNIDTRTATEYGVVRTFFDGVFTWTTGGYQGSGSATGGTVYTGNLGLNTSGATPALVGSSINGTDGNTSGGSLGVYYAFIQFAGFTMGKAVSQFDAPWTNYPGNNIDSLVGGSGTVTGVNQFTYTADFGQGVTASFSAEDATAYY
;
A
#
# COMPACT_ATOMS: atom_id res chain seq x y z
N MET A 1 71.28 -24.08 43.61
CA MET A 1 70.95 -22.69 44.00
C MET A 1 69.47 -22.46 43.72
N LYS A 2 68.69 -22.23 44.78
CA LYS A 2 67.22 -22.25 44.85
C LYS A 2 66.67 -20.81 44.91
N LEU A 3 66.92 -20.00 43.87
CA LEU A 3 66.59 -18.56 43.88
C LEU A 3 65.85 -18.07 42.62
N THR A 4 65.18 -18.97 41.89
CA THR A 4 64.47 -18.62 40.65
C THR A 4 63.00 -19.06 40.61
N LYS A 5 62.49 -19.70 41.68
CA LYS A 5 61.08 -20.15 41.76
C LYS A 5 60.17 -19.26 42.59
N THR A 6 60.68 -18.28 43.32
CA THR A 6 59.89 -17.38 44.18
C THR A 6 59.51 -16.04 43.55
N LEU A 7 59.99 -15.71 42.35
CA LEU A 7 59.70 -14.41 41.71
C LEU A 7 58.40 -14.40 40.89
N PHE A 8 57.88 -15.55 40.46
CA PHE A 8 56.68 -15.61 39.61
C PHE A 8 55.34 -15.65 40.38
N LEU A 9 55.36 -15.88 41.70
CA LEU A 9 54.13 -15.89 42.52
C LEU A 9 53.79 -14.52 43.14
N GLY A 10 54.64 -13.51 42.98
CA GLY A 10 54.42 -12.16 43.54
C GLY A 10 53.64 -11.20 42.65
N SER A 11 53.38 -11.53 41.38
CA SER A 11 52.68 -10.64 40.42
C SER A 11 51.16 -10.86 40.33
N ALA A 12 50.60 -11.86 41.01
CA ALA A 12 49.16 -12.13 40.95
C ALA A 12 48.35 -11.46 42.09
N ALA A 13 49.01 -10.86 43.09
CA ALA A 13 48.34 -10.24 44.24
C ALA A 13 48.27 -8.70 44.19
N GLY A 14 48.88 -8.06 43.18
CA GLY A 14 48.94 -6.60 43.03
C GLY A 14 47.92 -5.96 42.09
N LEU A 15 47.00 -6.75 41.52
CA LEU A 15 45.92 -6.27 40.64
C LEU A 15 44.54 -6.29 41.34
N MET A 16 44.55 -6.27 42.68
CA MET A 16 43.36 -6.19 43.54
C MET A 16 43.26 -4.82 44.26
N ALA A 17 43.80 -3.76 43.68
CA ALA A 17 43.60 -2.40 44.16
C ALA A 17 43.62 -1.39 43.00
N VAL A 18 42.53 -0.62 42.85
CA VAL A 18 42.34 0.51 41.94
C VAL A 18 41.84 0.18 40.52
N SER A 19 40.59 -0.29 40.45
CA SER A 19 39.64 0.08 39.38
C SER A 19 38.21 0.13 39.94
N GLY A 20 38.04 0.81 41.07
CA GLY A 20 36.74 1.23 41.57
C GLY A 20 36.26 2.46 40.81
N ALA A 21 35.65 2.26 39.66
CA ALA A 21 34.74 3.23 39.06
C ALA A 21 33.36 2.56 38.98
N PHE A 22 32.56 2.74 40.02
CA PHE A 22 31.12 2.52 39.96
C PHE A 22 30.52 3.59 39.03
N ALA A 23 30.38 3.29 37.74
CA ALA A 23 29.28 3.86 36.97
C ALA A 23 28.02 3.11 37.46
N ALA A 24 27.28 3.62 38.44
CA ALA A 24 26.28 4.68 38.27
C ALA A 24 25.28 4.32 37.17
N ASP A 25 24.11 3.88 37.63
CA ASP A 25 22.89 3.57 36.87
C ASP A 25 23.02 2.55 35.74
N LEU A 26 22.70 1.29 36.07
CA LEU A 26 21.84 0.52 35.18
C LEU A 26 20.61 1.41 34.95
N PRO A 27 20.23 1.78 33.71
CA PRO A 27 19.08 2.64 33.51
C PRO A 27 17.90 1.99 34.22
N VAL A 28 17.51 2.68 35.30
CA VAL A 28 16.37 2.46 36.16
C VAL A 28 15.27 1.86 35.32
N LYS A 29 14.89 0.61 35.64
CA LYS A 29 13.59 0.04 35.27
C LYS A 29 13.24 0.40 33.83
N ALA A 30 13.86 -0.27 32.85
CA ALA A 30 13.31 -0.26 31.50
C ALA A 30 11.81 -0.46 31.66
N LYS A 31 11.02 0.59 31.36
CA LYS A 31 9.56 0.51 31.33
C LYS A 31 9.27 -0.79 30.61
N ALA A 32 8.45 -1.67 31.19
CA ALA A 32 8.12 -2.95 30.58
C ALA A 32 7.89 -2.67 29.10
N VAL A 33 8.83 -3.12 28.26
CA VAL A 33 8.69 -2.94 26.83
C VAL A 33 7.46 -3.77 26.55
N GLU A 34 6.35 -3.11 26.23
CA GLU A 34 5.11 -3.77 25.89
C GLU A 34 5.38 -4.43 24.53
N TYR A 35 5.98 -5.62 24.60
CA TYR A 35 6.28 -6.38 23.42
C TYR A 35 4.97 -6.74 22.75
N VAL A 36 4.93 -6.50 21.45
CA VAL A 36 3.82 -6.92 20.60
C VAL A 36 3.67 -8.43 20.74
N LYS A 37 2.61 -8.87 21.42
CA LYS A 37 2.34 -10.28 21.70
C LYS A 37 1.84 -10.93 20.42
N ILE A 38 2.32 -12.13 20.11
CA ILE A 38 1.82 -12.93 18.98
C ILE A 38 0.37 -13.32 19.25
N CYS A 39 -0.51 -13.11 18.26
CA CYS A 39 -1.88 -13.61 18.29
C CYS A 39 -1.98 -14.88 17.44
N SER A 40 -1.87 -16.04 18.09
CA SER A 40 -1.95 -17.34 17.41
C SER A 40 -3.37 -17.72 16.98
N LEU A 41 -4.41 -17.05 17.49
CA LEU A 41 -5.82 -17.39 17.24
C LEU A 41 -6.21 -17.32 15.75
N TYR A 42 -5.64 -16.38 15.01
CA TYR A 42 -5.98 -16.13 13.59
C TYR A 42 -4.86 -16.50 12.62
N GLY A 43 -3.82 -17.19 13.11
CA GLY A 43 -2.71 -17.69 12.30
C GLY A 43 -1.49 -16.78 12.24
N ALA A 44 -0.56 -17.13 11.35
CA ALA A 44 0.73 -16.46 11.25
C ALA A 44 0.61 -14.99 10.80
N GLY A 45 1.47 -14.14 11.36
CA GLY A 45 1.54 -12.71 11.05
C GLY A 45 0.54 -11.83 11.81
N PHE A 46 -0.28 -12.42 12.70
CA PHE A 46 -1.14 -11.66 13.61
C PHE A 46 -0.45 -11.39 14.94
N TYR A 47 -0.66 -10.19 15.46
CA TYR A 47 -0.18 -9.74 16.76
C TYR A 47 -1.28 -8.99 17.50
N TYR A 48 -1.24 -8.97 18.83
CA TYR A 48 -2.16 -8.17 19.62
C TYR A 48 -1.79 -6.69 19.55
N ILE A 49 -2.80 -5.84 19.33
CA ILE A 49 -2.66 -4.40 19.56
C ILE A 49 -2.50 -4.20 21.09
N PRO A 50 -1.43 -3.53 21.55
CA PRO A 50 -1.17 -3.33 22.98
C PRO A 50 -2.39 -2.77 23.72
N GLY A 51 -2.68 -3.31 24.91
CA GLY A 51 -3.83 -2.94 25.71
C GLY A 51 -5.20 -3.43 25.21
N THR A 52 -5.26 -4.31 24.19
CA THR A 52 -6.53 -4.85 23.67
C THR A 52 -6.44 -6.35 23.35
N ASP A 53 -7.60 -7.00 23.22
CA ASP A 53 -7.72 -8.38 22.70
C ASP A 53 -7.86 -8.43 21.16
N THR A 54 -7.64 -7.30 20.49
CA THR A 54 -7.72 -7.19 19.03
C THR A 54 -6.40 -7.65 18.41
N CYS A 55 -6.50 -8.61 17.49
CA CYS A 55 -5.38 -9.05 16.69
C CYS A 55 -5.29 -8.23 15.41
N ILE A 56 -4.10 -7.78 15.05
CA ILE A 56 -3.79 -7.04 13.83
C ILE A 56 -2.75 -7.79 13.00
N LYS A 57 -2.95 -7.82 11.69
CA LYS A 57 -1.96 -8.22 10.69
C LYS A 57 -1.74 -7.06 9.74
N LEU A 58 -0.48 -6.67 9.63
CA LEU A 58 -0.02 -5.72 8.62
C LEU A 58 0.61 -6.50 7.49
N GLY A 59 0.24 -6.17 6.26
CA GLY A 59 0.73 -6.80 5.05
C GLY A 59 0.87 -5.82 3.90
N GLY A 60 1.13 -6.37 2.73
CA GLY A 60 1.25 -5.63 1.48
C GLY A 60 2.63 -5.81 0.85
N TYR A 61 2.98 -4.91 -0.07
CA TYR A 61 4.24 -4.93 -0.79
C TYR A 61 4.66 -3.53 -1.22
N LEU A 62 5.97 -3.36 -1.40
CA LEU A 62 6.53 -2.23 -2.13
C LEU A 62 6.92 -2.71 -3.53
N ARG A 63 6.55 -1.93 -4.53
CA ARG A 63 6.91 -2.20 -5.92
C ARG A 63 7.52 -0.96 -6.55
N ALA A 64 8.62 -1.15 -7.26
CA ALA A 64 9.23 -0.15 -8.12
C ALA A 64 9.30 -0.72 -9.54
N GLU A 65 8.85 0.06 -10.52
CA GLU A 65 8.68 -0.37 -11.89
C GLU A 65 9.23 0.69 -12.84
N VAL A 66 9.78 0.22 -13.97
CA VAL A 66 10.08 1.06 -15.13
C VAL A 66 9.48 0.39 -16.35
N ALA A 67 8.63 1.12 -17.06
CA ALA A 67 8.08 0.70 -18.32
C ALA A 67 8.76 1.50 -19.44
N PHE A 68 9.12 0.86 -20.55
CA PHE A 68 9.79 1.50 -21.68
C PHE A 68 8.81 1.75 -22.82
N ASN A 69 9.03 2.85 -23.55
CA ASN A 69 8.28 3.25 -24.74
C ASN A 69 6.76 3.23 -24.52
N THR A 70 6.32 3.79 -23.40
CA THR A 70 4.91 3.83 -23.02
C THR A 70 4.60 5.04 -22.14
N ASN A 71 3.37 5.54 -22.26
CA ASN A 71 2.79 6.57 -21.40
C ASN A 71 1.82 5.98 -20.36
N SER A 72 1.76 4.65 -20.24
CA SER A 72 0.90 3.95 -19.29
C SER A 72 1.58 2.70 -18.73
N ASN A 73 1.39 2.43 -17.44
CA ASN A 73 1.79 1.16 -16.82
C ASN A 73 0.59 0.19 -16.90
N TYR A 74 0.81 -1.04 -17.39
CA TYR A 74 -0.19 -2.12 -17.47
C TYR A 74 -1.34 -1.92 -18.47
N GLY A 75 -1.26 -0.90 -19.33
CA GLY A 75 -2.16 -0.74 -20.48
C GLY A 75 -1.53 -1.23 -21.78
N ILE A 76 -2.37 -1.61 -22.75
CA ILE A 76 -1.92 -1.85 -24.12
C ILE A 76 -1.64 -0.48 -24.77
N SER A 77 -0.41 -0.26 -25.25
CA SER A 77 0.02 1.00 -25.89
C SER A 77 -0.55 1.21 -27.31
N ASN A 78 -1.87 1.06 -27.50
CA ASN A 78 -2.54 1.15 -28.82
C ASN A 78 -3.19 2.52 -29.11
N GLY A 79 -2.93 3.54 -28.28
CA GLY A 79 -3.52 4.88 -28.42
C GLY A 79 -2.49 6.01 -28.33
N SER A 80 -2.82 7.18 -28.87
CA SER A 80 -2.02 8.41 -28.64
C SER A 80 -2.03 8.75 -27.13
N PRO A 81 -0.89 9.08 -26.51
CA PRO A 81 0.42 9.36 -27.11
C PRO A 81 1.33 8.13 -27.32
N ALA A 82 1.13 7.03 -26.58
CA ALA A 82 2.08 5.90 -26.54
C ALA A 82 2.21 5.15 -27.87
N GLY A 83 1.09 4.86 -28.55
CA GLY A 83 1.08 4.19 -29.85
C GLY A 83 1.56 5.08 -31.01
N ALA A 84 1.56 6.41 -30.82
CA ALA A 84 1.91 7.37 -31.87
C ALA A 84 3.43 7.60 -32.01
N HIS A 85 4.24 7.20 -31.03
CA HIS A 85 5.71 7.33 -31.04
C HIS A 85 6.21 8.70 -31.52
N ASN A 86 5.68 9.77 -30.92
CA ASN A 86 6.01 11.15 -31.29
C ASN A 86 6.57 11.92 -30.08
N ARG A 87 6.76 13.23 -30.22
CA ARG A 87 7.26 14.12 -29.14
C ARG A 87 6.43 14.13 -27.85
N LEU A 88 5.23 13.57 -27.86
CA LEU A 88 4.35 13.42 -26.68
C LEU A 88 4.50 12.04 -26.02
N SER A 89 5.19 11.10 -26.67
CA SER A 89 5.41 9.76 -26.17
C SER A 89 6.57 9.72 -25.17
N ASN A 90 6.41 8.95 -24.10
CA ASN A 90 7.45 8.76 -23.10
C ASN A 90 8.39 7.61 -23.50
N TYR A 91 9.71 7.85 -23.46
CA TYR A 91 10.70 6.79 -23.65
C TYR A 91 10.72 5.79 -22.49
N TYR A 92 10.42 6.27 -21.29
CA TYR A 92 10.21 5.44 -20.12
C TYR A 92 9.22 6.10 -19.16
N GLN A 93 8.58 5.29 -18.34
CA GLN A 93 7.69 5.71 -17.25
C GLN A 93 8.08 4.94 -16.00
N MET A 94 8.31 5.66 -14.90
CA MET A 94 8.65 5.04 -13.61
C MET A 94 7.46 5.12 -12.68
N ARG A 95 7.27 4.06 -11.90
CA ARG A 95 6.23 3.99 -10.88
C ARG A 95 6.73 3.33 -9.61
N ALA A 96 6.51 4.00 -8.49
CA ALA A 96 6.64 3.42 -7.16
C ALA A 96 5.24 3.22 -6.57
N ARG A 97 5.00 2.06 -5.98
CA ARG A 97 3.71 1.71 -5.40
C ARG A 97 3.90 1.00 -4.07
N GLN A 98 3.25 1.51 -3.03
CA GLN A 98 3.10 0.84 -1.75
C GLN A 98 1.67 0.33 -1.63
N ASP A 99 1.51 -0.97 -1.50
CA ASP A 99 0.27 -1.64 -1.12
C ASP A 99 0.34 -1.90 0.39
N LEU A 100 -0.68 -1.48 1.13
CA LEU A 100 -0.77 -1.64 2.58
C LEU A 100 -2.07 -2.34 2.94
N ASN A 101 -1.95 -3.54 3.50
CA ASN A 101 -3.08 -4.28 4.04
C ASN A 101 -3.09 -4.20 5.57
N ILE A 102 -4.26 -3.95 6.13
CA ILE A 102 -4.52 -3.96 7.58
C ILE A 102 -5.72 -4.88 7.81
N ASP A 103 -5.50 -6.03 8.44
CA ASP A 103 -6.55 -6.96 8.87
C ASP A 103 -6.59 -6.95 10.39
N THR A 104 -7.68 -6.46 10.98
CA THR A 104 -7.90 -6.58 12.43
C THR A 104 -9.04 -7.52 12.74
N ARG A 105 -8.91 -8.29 13.81
CA ARG A 105 -9.89 -9.28 14.26
C ARG A 105 -10.02 -9.25 15.77
N THR A 106 -11.24 -9.04 16.23
CA THR A 106 -11.58 -9.01 17.64
C THR A 106 -12.60 -10.10 17.92
N ALA A 107 -12.28 -11.00 18.85
CA ALA A 107 -13.25 -11.98 19.31
C ALA A 107 -14.27 -11.30 20.23
N THR A 108 -15.55 -11.43 19.91
CA THR A 108 -16.66 -10.96 20.74
C THR A 108 -17.54 -12.13 21.13
N GLU A 109 -18.45 -11.92 22.09
CA GLU A 109 -19.43 -12.93 22.52
C GLU A 109 -20.33 -13.44 21.38
N TYR A 110 -20.46 -12.65 20.31
CA TYR A 110 -21.32 -12.92 19.16
C TYR A 110 -20.55 -13.38 17.91
N GLY A 111 -19.25 -13.66 18.07
CA GLY A 111 -18.36 -14.05 16.99
C GLY A 111 -17.26 -13.03 16.71
N VAL A 112 -16.51 -13.26 15.64
CA VAL A 112 -15.35 -12.41 15.30
C VAL A 112 -15.82 -11.19 14.52
N VAL A 113 -15.46 -10.01 15.00
CA VAL A 113 -15.53 -8.76 14.22
C VAL A 113 -14.21 -8.63 13.48
N ARG A 114 -14.24 -8.62 12.16
CA ARG A 114 -13.09 -8.37 11.29
C ARG A 114 -13.21 -6.99 10.66
N THR A 115 -12.15 -6.21 10.66
CA THR A 115 -12.03 -5.03 9.78
C THR A 115 -10.87 -5.25 8.84
N PHE A 116 -11.06 -4.87 7.57
CA PHE A 116 -10.05 -5.06 6.55
C PHE A 116 -9.92 -3.79 5.72
N PHE A 117 -8.69 -3.33 5.58
CA PHE A 117 -8.31 -2.22 4.72
C PHE A 117 -7.19 -2.66 3.77
N ASP A 118 -7.34 -2.31 2.51
CA ASP A 118 -6.33 -2.46 1.46
C ASP A 118 -6.23 -1.13 0.72
N GLY A 119 -5.11 -0.44 0.91
CA GLY A 119 -4.84 0.86 0.33
C GLY A 119 -3.54 0.83 -0.47
N VAL A 120 -3.57 1.49 -1.62
CA VAL A 120 -2.46 1.55 -2.55
C VAL A 120 -2.04 2.99 -2.79
N PHE A 121 -0.85 3.33 -2.35
CA PHE A 121 -0.20 4.60 -2.64
C PHE A 121 0.63 4.46 -3.91
N THR A 122 0.34 5.27 -4.92
CA THR A 122 1.01 5.18 -6.23
C THR A 122 1.62 6.52 -6.61
N TRP A 123 2.91 6.53 -6.95
CA TRP A 123 3.61 7.67 -7.54
C TRP A 123 4.07 7.30 -8.94
N THR A 124 3.63 8.04 -9.95
CA THR A 124 3.99 7.81 -11.35
C THR A 124 4.60 9.07 -11.93
N THR A 125 5.65 8.91 -12.73
CA THR A 125 6.23 10.04 -13.49
C THR A 125 5.22 10.58 -14.48
N GLY A 126 5.23 11.90 -14.72
CA GLY A 126 4.36 12.56 -15.68
C GLY A 126 4.74 12.28 -17.14
N GLY A 127 3.96 12.86 -18.06
CA GLY A 127 4.20 12.79 -19.49
C GLY A 127 4.17 14.16 -20.16
N TYR A 128 4.11 14.15 -21.49
CA TYR A 128 4.05 15.37 -22.29
C TYR A 128 2.67 15.54 -22.93
N GLN A 129 2.20 16.79 -22.97
CA GLN A 129 1.00 17.19 -23.69
C GLN A 129 1.32 18.31 -24.68
N GLY A 130 0.53 18.42 -25.74
CA GLY A 130 0.69 19.51 -26.71
C GLY A 130 0.25 20.84 -26.11
N SER A 131 1.07 21.88 -26.24
CA SER A 131 0.72 23.25 -25.82
C SER A 131 -0.32 23.91 -26.74
N GLY A 132 -0.68 23.27 -27.84
CA GLY A 132 -1.54 23.83 -28.88
C GLY A 132 -0.93 24.99 -29.66
N SER A 133 0.28 25.47 -29.38
CA SER A 133 0.94 26.59 -30.09
C SER A 133 1.08 26.34 -31.60
N ALA A 134 1.03 27.42 -32.40
CA ALA A 134 1.26 27.40 -33.85
C ALA A 134 2.63 26.81 -34.24
N THR A 135 3.61 26.85 -33.33
CA THR A 135 4.95 26.25 -33.52
C THR A 135 5.07 24.82 -33.00
N GLY A 136 3.97 24.20 -32.54
CA GLY A 136 3.96 22.80 -32.11
C GLY A 136 4.60 22.54 -30.75
N GLY A 137 4.53 23.49 -29.81
CA GLY A 137 5.10 23.35 -28.46
C GLY A 137 4.52 22.20 -27.62
N THR A 138 5.26 21.81 -26.58
CA THR A 138 4.88 20.79 -25.58
C THR A 138 4.94 21.35 -24.16
N VAL A 139 4.10 20.82 -23.27
CA VAL A 139 4.11 21.10 -21.84
C VAL A 139 4.21 19.77 -21.09
N TYR A 140 5.01 19.72 -20.04
CA TYR A 140 5.12 18.54 -19.17
C TYR A 140 4.00 18.51 -18.12
N THR A 141 3.55 17.32 -17.71
CA THR A 141 2.48 17.17 -16.71
C THR A 141 2.86 17.85 -15.38
N GLY A 142 1.94 18.65 -14.84
CA GLY A 142 2.17 19.45 -13.63
C GLY A 142 2.73 20.85 -13.89
N ASN A 143 2.93 21.22 -15.17
CA ASN A 143 3.29 22.59 -15.56
C ASN A 143 2.11 23.24 -16.30
N LEU A 144 1.97 24.56 -16.13
CA LEU A 144 1.11 25.38 -16.99
C LEU A 144 1.92 25.91 -18.17
N GLY A 145 1.36 25.81 -19.37
CA GLY A 145 1.87 26.45 -20.59
C GLY A 145 0.85 27.40 -21.19
N LEU A 146 1.29 28.23 -22.13
CA LEU A 146 0.44 29.18 -22.84
C LEU A 146 0.22 28.71 -24.29
N ASN A 147 -1.04 28.52 -24.68
CA ASN A 147 -1.43 28.29 -26.05
C ASN A 147 -1.62 29.61 -26.78
N THR A 148 -0.87 29.82 -27.86
CA THR A 148 -0.87 31.03 -28.69
C THR A 148 -1.44 30.80 -30.10
N SER A 149 -2.08 29.66 -30.39
CA SER A 149 -2.58 29.32 -31.75
C SER A 149 -3.90 29.96 -32.15
N GLY A 150 -4.38 30.99 -31.46
CA GLY A 150 -5.63 31.69 -31.80
C GLY A 150 -5.63 33.14 -31.37
N ALA A 151 -6.69 33.88 -31.74
CA ALA A 151 -6.86 35.30 -31.39
C ALA A 151 -6.95 35.56 -29.87
N THR A 152 -7.18 34.52 -29.06
CA THR A 152 -7.25 34.56 -27.60
C THR A 152 -6.34 33.49 -26.99
N PRO A 153 -5.17 33.85 -26.43
CA PRO A 153 -4.30 32.90 -25.75
C PRO A 153 -5.00 32.22 -24.56
N ALA A 154 -4.75 30.93 -24.36
CA ALA A 154 -5.34 30.15 -23.26
C ALA A 154 -4.25 29.37 -22.51
N LEU A 155 -4.38 29.21 -21.19
CA LEU A 155 -3.49 28.31 -20.45
C LEU A 155 -3.83 26.85 -20.79
N VAL A 156 -2.80 26.02 -20.95
CA VAL A 156 -2.90 24.58 -21.20
C VAL A 156 -2.04 23.82 -20.19
N GLY A 157 -2.54 22.68 -19.71
CA GLY A 157 -1.95 21.89 -18.63
C GLY A 157 -2.81 21.92 -17.36
N SER A 158 -2.38 21.21 -16.32
CA SER A 158 -3.10 21.06 -15.05
C SER A 158 -2.31 21.69 -13.87
N SER A 159 -2.97 22.69 -13.25
CA SER A 159 -2.81 23.42 -11.97
C SER A 159 -1.45 23.85 -11.38
N ILE A 160 -1.47 25.08 -10.84
CA ILE A 160 -0.60 25.63 -9.78
C ILE A 160 -1.43 25.58 -8.47
N ASN A 161 -1.32 24.46 -7.73
CA ASN A 161 -1.77 24.18 -6.33
C ASN A 161 -3.22 23.62 -6.12
N GLY A 162 -3.49 22.66 -5.21
CA GLY A 162 -2.66 22.15 -4.11
C GLY A 162 -3.05 20.85 -3.38
N THR A 163 -3.95 20.03 -3.93
CA THR A 163 -4.39 18.74 -3.32
C THR A 163 -4.18 17.52 -4.23
N ASP A 164 -3.57 17.74 -5.39
CA ASP A 164 -3.85 16.92 -6.59
C ASP A 164 -2.72 15.94 -6.93
N GLY A 165 -1.69 15.89 -6.09
CA GLY A 165 -0.62 14.91 -6.20
C GLY A 165 0.26 15.02 -7.46
N ASN A 166 0.15 16.02 -8.35
CA ASN A 166 1.05 16.40 -9.48
C ASN A 166 1.90 15.28 -10.17
N THR A 167 2.94 15.63 -10.95
CA THR A 167 4.00 14.65 -11.22
C THR A 167 4.69 14.33 -9.89
N SER A 168 4.73 13.06 -9.50
CA SER A 168 5.41 12.59 -8.28
C SER A 168 4.80 12.99 -6.91
N GLY A 169 3.60 13.59 -6.84
CA GLY A 169 2.92 13.86 -5.56
C GLY A 169 1.99 12.72 -5.08
N GLY A 170 1.75 11.72 -5.94
CA GLY A 170 1.16 10.44 -5.57
C GLY A 170 -0.36 10.44 -5.39
N SER A 171 -0.96 9.26 -5.49
CA SER A 171 -2.40 9.04 -5.32
C SER A 171 -2.68 7.86 -4.39
N LEU A 172 -3.67 8.00 -3.51
CA LEU A 172 -4.22 6.88 -2.74
C LEU A 172 -5.37 6.24 -3.52
N GLY A 173 -5.24 4.95 -3.84
CA GLY A 173 -6.34 4.07 -4.21
C GLY A 173 -6.78 3.26 -2.99
N VAL A 174 -8.09 3.07 -2.81
CA VAL A 174 -8.63 2.17 -1.78
C VAL A 174 -9.25 0.98 -2.49
N TYR A 175 -8.70 -0.21 -2.30
CA TYR A 175 -9.17 -1.44 -2.91
C TYR A 175 -10.22 -2.13 -2.04
N TYR A 176 -9.94 -2.23 -0.74
CA TYR A 176 -10.87 -2.73 0.26
C TYR A 176 -10.94 -1.81 1.47
N ALA A 177 -12.14 -1.66 2.02
CA ALA A 177 -12.37 -0.96 3.28
C ALA A 177 -13.71 -1.42 3.85
N PHE A 178 -13.72 -2.52 4.61
CA PHE A 178 -14.95 -3.13 5.10
C PHE A 178 -14.85 -3.66 6.53
N ILE A 179 -16.01 -3.87 7.12
CA ILE A 179 -16.22 -4.56 8.39
C ILE A 179 -17.03 -5.84 8.11
N GLN A 180 -16.62 -6.94 8.72
CA GLN A 180 -17.27 -8.24 8.66
C GLN A 180 -17.63 -8.73 10.05
N PHE A 181 -18.89 -9.11 10.24
CA PHE A 181 -19.38 -9.64 11.52
C PHE A 181 -20.68 -10.41 11.33
N ALA A 182 -20.79 -11.60 11.94
CA ALA A 182 -22.01 -12.41 11.96
C ALA A 182 -22.69 -12.61 10.57
N GLY A 183 -21.89 -12.81 9.52
CA GLY A 183 -22.37 -12.95 8.14
C GLY A 183 -22.58 -11.63 7.40
N PHE A 184 -22.55 -10.48 8.07
CA PHE A 184 -22.59 -9.18 7.41
C PHE A 184 -21.22 -8.77 6.89
N THR A 185 -21.21 -8.14 5.71
CA THR A 185 -20.08 -7.37 5.16
C THR A 185 -20.58 -5.97 4.82
N MET A 186 -19.92 -4.96 5.39
CA MET A 186 -20.32 -3.56 5.25
C MET A 186 -19.11 -2.73 4.83
N GLY A 187 -19.22 -1.99 3.72
CA GLY A 187 -18.15 -1.13 3.20
C GLY A 187 -17.72 -1.55 1.80
N LYS A 188 -16.49 -1.18 1.40
CA LYS A 188 -15.97 -1.43 0.05
C LYS A 188 -15.38 -2.83 -0.07
N ALA A 189 -16.02 -3.70 -0.85
CA ALA A 189 -15.59 -5.08 -1.13
C ALA A 189 -15.97 -5.54 -2.55
N VAL A 190 -15.57 -6.74 -2.99
CA VAL A 190 -15.96 -7.28 -4.31
C VAL A 190 -17.47 -7.47 -4.35
N SER A 191 -18.12 -7.13 -5.46
CA SER A 191 -19.57 -7.29 -5.62
C SER A 191 -19.97 -8.76 -5.51
N GLN A 192 -21.15 -9.03 -4.95
CA GLN A 192 -21.74 -10.38 -4.95
C GLN A 192 -22.24 -10.80 -6.33
N PHE A 193 -22.38 -9.85 -7.27
CA PHE A 193 -22.85 -10.08 -8.63
C PHE A 193 -21.71 -10.25 -9.64
N ASP A 194 -20.46 -10.10 -9.21
CA ASP A 194 -19.29 -10.28 -10.06
C ASP A 194 -19.11 -11.75 -10.48
N ALA A 195 -18.62 -11.94 -11.70
CA ALA A 195 -18.29 -13.26 -12.19
C ALA A 195 -17.06 -13.82 -11.46
N PRO A 196 -16.99 -15.15 -11.22
CA PRO A 196 -15.93 -15.75 -10.39
C PRO A 196 -14.52 -15.75 -11.04
N TRP A 197 -14.41 -15.41 -12.33
CA TRP A 197 -13.14 -15.28 -13.05
C TRP A 197 -12.63 -13.83 -13.05
N THR A 198 -12.46 -13.28 -11.85
CA THR A 198 -12.22 -11.86 -11.58
C THR A 198 -10.97 -11.26 -12.27
N ASN A 199 -11.00 -9.92 -12.39
CA ASN A 199 -10.32 -9.03 -13.34
C ASN A 199 -8.77 -8.97 -13.33
N TYR A 200 -8.02 -10.03 -12.98
CA TYR A 200 -6.54 -9.92 -12.90
C TYR A 200 -5.77 -11.22 -13.24
N PRO A 201 -5.94 -11.80 -14.44
CA PRO A 201 -5.10 -12.91 -14.86
C PRO A 201 -3.63 -12.46 -14.91
N GLY A 202 -2.74 -13.20 -14.24
CA GLY A 202 -1.29 -13.01 -14.38
C GLY A 202 -0.70 -11.70 -13.82
N ASN A 203 -1.44 -10.94 -13.00
CA ASN A 203 -0.95 -9.70 -12.38
C ASN A 203 -0.47 -8.62 -13.39
N ASN A 204 -1.02 -8.63 -14.61
CA ASN A 204 -0.64 -7.71 -15.68
C ASN A 204 -1.84 -7.01 -16.33
N ILE A 205 -2.91 -7.77 -16.55
CA ILE A 205 -4.21 -7.50 -17.18
C ILE A 205 -5.42 -7.04 -16.37
N ASP A 206 -5.89 -5.78 -16.37
CA ASP A 206 -7.19 -5.40 -15.76
C ASP A 206 -8.25 -5.14 -16.85
N SER A 207 -8.56 -6.15 -17.67
CA SER A 207 -9.39 -5.98 -18.87
C SER A 207 -10.34 -7.14 -19.16
N LEU A 208 -10.53 -8.04 -18.18
CA LEU A 208 -11.42 -9.18 -18.36
C LEU A 208 -12.86 -8.75 -18.06
N VAL A 209 -13.77 -9.12 -18.95
CA VAL A 209 -15.21 -8.89 -18.79
C VAL A 209 -15.73 -9.75 -17.62
N GLY A 210 -16.35 -9.12 -16.63
CA GLY A 210 -16.82 -9.85 -15.46
C GLY A 210 -17.31 -9.04 -14.25
N GLY A 211 -17.33 -7.70 -14.34
CA GLY A 211 -17.80 -6.82 -13.27
C GLY A 211 -16.65 -6.11 -12.53
N SER A 212 -16.87 -5.77 -11.26
CA SER A 212 -15.85 -5.23 -10.38
C SER A 212 -14.81 -6.30 -10.00
N GLY A 213 -13.72 -5.89 -9.35
CA GLY A 213 -12.62 -6.77 -9.01
C GLY A 213 -11.87 -6.32 -7.77
N THR A 214 -10.74 -6.97 -7.50
CA THR A 214 -9.93 -6.73 -6.30
C THR A 214 -9.38 -5.31 -6.19
N VAL A 215 -9.43 -4.52 -7.28
CA VAL A 215 -8.94 -3.13 -7.33
C VAL A 215 -10.06 -2.10 -7.55
N THR A 216 -11.27 -2.56 -7.88
CA THR A 216 -12.44 -1.73 -8.26
C THR A 216 -13.69 -2.03 -7.44
N GLY A 217 -13.56 -2.71 -6.29
CA GLY A 217 -14.67 -3.12 -5.43
C GLY A 217 -15.66 -2.01 -5.07
N VAL A 218 -16.79 -2.35 -4.47
CA VAL A 218 -17.94 -1.43 -4.33
C VAL A 218 -18.43 -1.34 -2.90
N ASN A 219 -18.97 -0.18 -2.56
CA ASN A 219 -19.64 0.01 -1.28
C ASN A 219 -20.90 -0.86 -1.27
N GLN A 220 -20.98 -1.73 -0.28
CA GLN A 220 -22.06 -2.70 -0.16
C GLN A 220 -22.47 -2.90 1.29
N PHE A 221 -23.74 -3.25 1.47
CA PHE A 221 -24.28 -3.87 2.67
C PHE A 221 -24.77 -5.26 2.29
N THR A 222 -24.00 -6.28 2.68
CA THR A 222 -24.22 -7.66 2.28
C THR A 222 -24.44 -8.52 3.50
N TYR A 223 -25.39 -9.45 3.44
CA TYR A 223 -25.52 -10.56 4.38
C TYR A 223 -25.32 -11.88 3.65
N THR A 224 -24.41 -12.71 4.17
CA THR A 224 -24.14 -14.06 3.67
C THR A 224 -24.55 -15.08 4.73
N ALA A 225 -25.53 -15.91 4.38
CA ALA A 225 -25.91 -17.10 5.15
C ALA A 225 -25.08 -18.30 4.69
N ASP A 226 -24.54 -19.05 5.64
CA ASP A 226 -23.87 -20.34 5.41
C ASP A 226 -24.80 -21.46 5.86
N PHE A 227 -25.15 -22.36 4.92
CA PHE A 227 -26.01 -23.51 5.18
C PHE A 227 -25.22 -24.80 5.47
N GLY A 228 -23.88 -24.70 5.51
CA GLY A 228 -22.97 -25.83 5.63
C GLY A 228 -22.68 -26.51 4.29
N GLN A 229 -21.75 -27.46 4.30
CA GLN A 229 -21.36 -28.25 3.12
C GLN A 229 -20.92 -27.42 1.90
N GLY A 230 -20.42 -26.19 2.14
CA GLY A 230 -19.97 -25.29 1.09
C GLY A 230 -21.10 -24.56 0.35
N VAL A 231 -22.34 -24.59 0.87
CA VAL A 231 -23.48 -23.88 0.28
C VAL A 231 -23.73 -22.59 1.05
N THR A 232 -23.67 -21.46 0.36
CA THR A 232 -23.96 -20.14 0.92
C THR A 232 -24.99 -19.39 0.06
N ALA A 233 -25.71 -18.43 0.66
CA ALA A 233 -26.50 -17.44 -0.07
C ALA A 233 -26.16 -16.04 0.42
N SER A 234 -25.92 -15.14 -0.53
CA SER A 234 -25.66 -13.72 -0.26
C SER A 234 -26.84 -12.86 -0.72
N PHE A 235 -27.22 -11.90 0.10
CA PHE A 235 -28.17 -10.83 -0.23
C PHE A 235 -27.43 -9.52 -0.07
N SER A 236 -27.43 -8.68 -1.11
CA SER A 236 -26.64 -7.44 -1.11
C SER A 236 -27.42 -6.24 -1.63
N ALA A 237 -27.21 -5.10 -0.98
CA ALA A 237 -27.49 -3.78 -1.51
C ALA A 237 -26.14 -3.09 -1.78
N GLU A 238 -25.88 -2.78 -3.06
CA GLU A 238 -24.63 -2.21 -3.53
C GLU A 238 -24.89 -0.84 -4.18
N ASP A 239 -23.89 0.04 -4.14
CA ASP A 239 -23.95 1.35 -4.80
C ASP A 239 -24.09 1.20 -6.34
N ALA A 240 -24.30 2.30 -7.06
CA ALA A 240 -24.15 2.32 -8.52
C ALA A 240 -22.68 2.61 -8.87
N THR A 241 -22.04 1.87 -9.80
CA THR A 241 -20.65 2.13 -10.20
C THR A 241 -20.45 1.94 -11.70
N ALA A 242 -19.37 2.48 -12.26
CA ALA A 242 -19.06 2.37 -13.68
C ALA A 242 -18.60 0.97 -14.14
N TYR A 243 -18.47 0.03 -13.20
CA TYR A 243 -18.01 -1.34 -13.40
C TYR A 243 -19.18 -2.35 -13.51
N TYR A 244 -20.44 -1.89 -13.43
CA TYR A 244 -21.66 -2.65 -13.71
C TYR A 244 -22.78 -1.79 -14.31
#